data_AF-A0A1E5NZU8-F1
#
_entry.id   AF-A0A1E5NZU8-F1
#
_cell.length_a   1.000
_cell.length_b   1.000
_cell.length_c   1.000
_cell.angle_alpha   90.00
_cell.angle_beta   90.00
_cell.angle_gamma   90.00
#
_symmetry.space_group_name_H-M   'P 1'
#
loop_
_entity.id
_entity.type
_entity.pdbx_description
1 polymer ?
#
loop_
_entity_poly.entity_id
_entity_poly.type
_entity_poly.pdbx_seq_one_letter_code
_entity_poly.pdbx_strand_id
1 'polypeptide(L)'
;MSWPSVIVLAPEGRRPWLDGRLRSFELVPDPVTGDERLRWHGYSYHLDLSGRILADYESDELEQVRSQIGEPYGVYVSCESMDAARTFLRYVLDGFDGLIDTNHFEILPAKEFLALVDGYPEWDWRRQPSTALR
;
A
#
# COMPACT_ATOMS: atom_id res chain seq x y z
N MET A 1 -15.11 5.18 -11.83
CA MET A 1 -13.90 5.68 -11.13
C MET A 1 -13.23 4.49 -10.49
N SER A 2 -11.92 4.33 -10.67
CA SER A 2 -11.15 3.28 -9.98
C SER A 2 -11.09 3.54 -8.48
N TRP A 3 -11.05 2.46 -7.71
CA TRP A 3 -10.81 2.49 -6.27
C TRP A 3 -9.43 3.09 -5.96
N PRO A 4 -9.26 3.91 -4.90
CA PRO A 4 -7.94 4.31 -4.46
C PRO A 4 -7.05 3.12 -4.12
N SER A 5 -5.79 3.22 -4.48
CA SER A 5 -4.82 2.15 -4.28
C SER A 5 -3.48 2.67 -3.82
N VAL A 6 -2.68 1.77 -3.26
CA VAL A 6 -1.27 1.97 -2.94
C VAL A 6 -0.51 0.66 -3.20
N ILE A 7 0.81 0.75 -3.36
CA ILE A 7 1.71 -0.40 -3.26
C ILE A 7 2.50 -0.26 -1.97
N VAL A 8 2.35 -1.24 -1.08
CA VAL A 8 3.15 -1.35 0.14
C VAL A 8 4.44 -2.07 -0.22
N LEU A 9 5.57 -1.37 -0.10
CA LEU A 9 6.89 -1.86 -0.48
C LEU A 9 7.69 -2.17 0.79
N ALA A 10 7.84 -3.44 1.11
CA ALA A 10 8.67 -3.92 2.20
C ALA A 10 10.04 -4.40 1.68
N PRO A 11 11.11 -4.34 2.47
CA PRO A 11 12.30 -5.12 2.14
C PRO A 11 11.95 -6.63 2.16
N GLU A 12 12.52 -7.43 1.26
CA GLU A 12 12.19 -8.85 1.07
C GLU A 12 12.28 -9.64 2.39
N GLY A 13 13.28 -9.33 3.23
CA GLY A 13 13.44 -9.95 4.56
C GLY A 13 12.29 -9.68 5.55
N ARG A 14 11.44 -8.68 5.28
CA ARG A 14 10.24 -8.35 6.06
C ARG A 14 8.95 -8.91 5.46
N ARG A 15 9.00 -9.61 4.31
CA ARG A 15 7.82 -10.22 3.70
C ARG A 15 6.98 -11.06 4.69
N PRO A 16 7.54 -11.97 5.51
CA PRO A 16 6.73 -12.74 6.45
C PRO A 16 5.99 -11.89 7.49
N TRP A 17 6.58 -10.75 7.87
CA TRP A 17 5.93 -9.80 8.78
C TRP A 17 4.74 -9.12 8.11
N LEU A 18 4.92 -8.62 6.87
CA LEU A 18 3.86 -7.93 6.13
C LEU A 18 2.73 -8.91 5.79
N ASP A 19 3.05 -10.09 5.28
CA ASP A 19 2.08 -11.15 4.98
C ASP A 19 1.30 -11.56 6.23
N GLY A 20 2.00 -11.76 7.36
CA GLY A 20 1.37 -12.09 8.64
C GLY A 20 0.43 -10.99 9.12
N ARG A 21 0.84 -9.71 8.99
CA ARG A 21 0.03 -8.55 9.35
C ARG A 21 -1.24 -8.49 8.50
N LEU A 22 -1.12 -8.62 7.18
CA LEU A 22 -2.26 -8.57 6.26
C LEU A 22 -3.20 -9.78 6.41
N ARG A 23 -2.65 -10.98 6.60
CA ARG A 23 -3.45 -12.20 6.81
C ARG A 23 -4.18 -12.21 8.15
N SER A 24 -3.76 -11.40 9.14
CA SER A 24 -4.48 -11.24 10.40
C SER A 24 -5.88 -10.62 10.26
N PHE A 25 -6.18 -10.02 9.10
CA PHE A 25 -7.50 -9.49 8.76
C PHE A 25 -8.46 -10.54 8.16
N GLU A 26 -8.08 -11.83 8.17
CA GLU A 26 -8.91 -12.93 7.64
C GLU A 26 -9.20 -12.79 6.14
N LEU A 27 -8.14 -12.59 5.35
CA LEU A 27 -8.21 -12.53 3.89
C LEU A 27 -8.86 -13.78 3.29
N VAL A 28 -9.68 -13.58 2.26
CA VAL A 28 -10.35 -14.67 1.52
C VAL A 28 -9.89 -14.62 0.06
N PRO A 29 -9.42 -15.74 -0.51
CA PRO A 29 -9.03 -15.77 -1.91
C PRO A 29 -10.19 -15.40 -2.84
N ASP A 30 -9.90 -14.53 -3.82
CA ASP A 30 -10.76 -14.27 -4.95
C ASP A 30 -10.72 -15.48 -5.90
N PRO A 31 -11.84 -16.20 -6.10
CA PRO A 31 -11.85 -17.38 -6.97
C PRO A 31 -11.62 -17.06 -8.45
N VAL A 32 -11.70 -15.79 -8.86
CA VAL A 32 -11.54 -15.34 -10.25
C VAL A 32 -10.11 -14.88 -10.53
N THR A 33 -9.55 -14.02 -9.68
CA THR A 33 -8.22 -13.43 -9.92
C THR A 33 -7.10 -14.17 -9.21
N GLY A 34 -7.40 -14.91 -8.14
CA GLY A 34 -6.41 -15.51 -7.26
C GLY A 34 -5.80 -14.51 -6.26
N ASP A 35 -6.22 -13.24 -6.30
CA ASP A 35 -5.85 -12.23 -5.32
C ASP A 35 -6.63 -12.44 -4.01
N GLU A 36 -6.41 -11.58 -3.03
CA GLU A 36 -7.07 -11.64 -1.74
C GLU A 36 -8.20 -10.59 -1.67
N ARG A 37 -9.38 -10.98 -1.21
CA ARG A 37 -10.49 -10.10 -0.85
C ARG A 37 -10.56 -9.92 0.65
N LEU A 38 -10.89 -8.70 1.07
CA LEU A 38 -11.11 -8.37 2.48
C LEU A 38 -12.41 -7.57 2.62
N ARG A 39 -13.20 -7.93 3.64
CA ARG A 39 -14.27 -7.07 4.17
C ARG A 39 -13.95 -6.71 5.61
N TRP A 40 -13.70 -5.44 5.88
CA TRP A 40 -13.26 -4.98 7.19
C TRP A 40 -13.76 -3.56 7.49
N HIS A 41 -14.27 -3.33 8.69
CA HIS A 41 -14.96 -2.10 9.09
C HIS A 41 -16.07 -1.63 8.13
N GLY A 42 -16.78 -2.58 7.50
CA GLY A 42 -17.85 -2.27 6.56
C GLY A 42 -17.38 -1.86 5.16
N TYR A 43 -16.06 -1.84 4.91
CA TYR A 43 -15.47 -1.57 3.61
C TYR A 43 -14.96 -2.83 2.94
N SER A 44 -14.82 -2.76 1.61
CA SER A 44 -14.24 -3.81 0.78
C SER A 44 -12.84 -3.41 0.30
N TYR A 45 -11.95 -4.40 0.21
CA TYR A 45 -10.59 -4.23 -0.29
C TYR A 45 -10.20 -5.40 -1.18
N HIS A 46 -9.30 -5.15 -2.12
CA HIS A 46 -8.61 -6.16 -2.93
C HIS A 46 -7.11 -6.02 -2.71
N LEU A 47 -6.42 -7.13 -2.48
CA LEU A 47 -5.00 -7.15 -2.20
C LEU A 47 -4.30 -8.21 -3.05
N ASP A 48 -3.18 -7.86 -3.68
CA ASP A 48 -2.30 -8.84 -4.33
C ASP A 48 -1.00 -8.98 -3.51
N LEU A 49 -0.86 -10.13 -2.84
CA LEU A 49 0.30 -10.50 -2.03
C LEU A 49 1.33 -11.31 -2.83
N SER A 50 1.16 -11.49 -4.14
CA SER A 50 2.05 -12.31 -4.95
C SER A 50 3.42 -11.67 -5.20
N GLY A 51 3.55 -10.35 -5.03
CA GLY A 51 4.74 -9.59 -5.41
C GLY A 51 4.79 -9.25 -6.91
N ARG A 52 3.84 -9.73 -7.72
CA ARG A 52 3.85 -9.54 -9.18
C ARG A 52 3.68 -8.09 -9.60
N ILE A 53 3.13 -7.24 -8.73
CA ILE A 53 3.02 -5.80 -8.97
C ILE A 53 4.38 -5.15 -9.31
N LEU A 54 5.49 -5.70 -8.81
CA LEU A 54 6.83 -5.20 -9.13
C LEU A 54 7.23 -5.39 -10.59
N ALA A 55 6.55 -6.27 -11.34
CA ALA A 55 6.77 -6.43 -12.78
C ALA A 55 6.24 -5.25 -13.61
N ASP A 56 5.39 -4.41 -13.02
CA ASP A 56 4.82 -3.22 -13.65
C ASP A 56 5.71 -1.98 -13.46
N TYR A 57 6.76 -2.07 -12.63
CA TYR A 57 7.68 -0.97 -12.40
C TYR A 57 8.74 -0.88 -13.49
N GLU A 58 9.11 0.35 -13.84
CA GLU A 58 10.28 0.58 -14.68
C GLU A 58 11.57 0.28 -13.92
N SER A 59 12.66 0.01 -14.66
CA SER A 59 13.91 -0.44 -14.05
C SER A 59 14.55 0.61 -13.13
N ASP A 60 14.47 1.89 -13.51
CA ASP A 60 14.97 3.01 -12.73
C ASP A 60 14.14 3.27 -11.46
N GLU A 61 12.81 3.09 -11.54
CA GLU A 61 11.92 3.13 -10.37
C GLU A 61 12.28 2.02 -9.36
N LEU A 62 12.50 0.78 -9.84
CA LEU A 62 12.94 -0.32 -8.99
C LEU A 62 14.32 -0.08 -8.39
N GLU A 63 15.26 0.49 -9.13
CA GLU A 63 16.57 0.87 -8.61
C GLU A 63 16.46 1.92 -7.50
N GLN A 64 15.58 2.92 -7.66
CA GLN A 64 15.30 3.91 -6.62
C GLN A 64 14.73 3.25 -5.35
N VAL A 65 13.78 2.33 -5.49
CA VAL A 65 13.24 1.56 -4.35
C VAL A 65 14.34 0.73 -3.69
N ARG A 66 15.14 0.00 -4.48
CA ARG A 66 16.25 -0.83 -3.99
C ARG A 66 17.31 -0.05 -3.24
N SER A 67 17.59 1.18 -3.68
CA SER A 67 18.56 2.05 -2.99
C SER A 67 18.13 2.44 -1.58
N GLN A 68 16.82 2.41 -1.28
CA GLN A 68 16.26 2.82 0.01
C GLN A 68 16.02 1.65 0.96
N ILE A 69 15.50 0.53 0.46
CA ILE A 69 15.08 -0.61 1.29
C ILE A 69 15.77 -1.94 0.92
N GLY A 70 16.67 -1.96 -0.06
CA GLY A 70 17.22 -3.20 -0.61
C GLY A 70 16.20 -3.92 -1.50
N GLU A 71 16.38 -5.23 -1.73
CA GLU A 71 15.46 -6.00 -2.58
C GLU A 71 14.01 -5.86 -2.09
N PRO A 72 13.07 -5.37 -2.92
CA PRO A 72 11.71 -5.10 -2.46
C PRO A 72 10.78 -6.30 -2.64
N TYR A 73 9.82 -6.38 -1.74
CA TYR A 73 8.57 -7.14 -1.85
C TYR A 73 7.41 -6.15 -1.91
N GLY A 74 6.57 -6.25 -2.95
CA GLY A 74 5.45 -5.34 -3.19
C GLY A 74 4.10 -6.01 -2.94
N VAL A 75 3.21 -5.31 -2.21
CA VAL A 75 1.80 -5.70 -2.06
C VAL A 75 0.93 -4.60 -2.64
N TYR A 76 0.12 -4.95 -3.64
CA TYR A 76 -0.90 -4.05 -4.16
C TYR A 76 -2.11 -4.04 -3.23
N VAL A 77 -2.64 -2.87 -2.91
CA VAL A 77 -3.85 -2.71 -2.09
C VAL A 77 -4.79 -1.73 -2.79
N SER A 78 -5.99 -2.19 -3.09
CA SER A 78 -7.09 -1.37 -3.60
C SER A 78 -8.21 -1.28 -2.57
N CYS A 79 -8.67 -0.08 -2.27
CA CYS A 79 -9.61 0.22 -1.20
C CYS A 79 -10.89 0.83 -1.77
N GLU A 80 -12.06 0.44 -1.26
CA GLU A 80 -13.36 0.93 -1.76
C GLU A 80 -13.48 2.47 -1.82
N SER A 81 -12.85 3.17 -0.87
CA SER A 81 -12.88 4.62 -0.75
C SER A 81 -11.61 5.15 -0.09
N MET A 82 -11.44 6.48 -0.08
CA MET A 82 -10.33 7.11 0.65
C MET A 82 -10.45 6.87 2.16
N ASP A 83 -11.67 6.86 2.72
CA ASP A 83 -11.89 6.56 4.13
C ASP A 83 -11.51 5.12 4.47
N ALA A 84 -11.84 4.17 3.58
CA ALA A 84 -11.39 2.80 3.68
C ALA A 84 -9.86 2.72 3.66
N ALA A 85 -9.22 3.41 2.71
CA ALA A 85 -7.76 3.44 2.58
C ALA A 85 -7.08 4.00 3.84
N ARG A 86 -7.52 5.16 4.35
CA ARG A 86 -6.97 5.75 5.58
C ARG A 86 -7.15 4.82 6.78
N THR A 87 -8.34 4.25 6.92
CA THR A 87 -8.64 3.34 8.04
C THR A 87 -7.74 2.12 7.97
N PHE A 88 -7.64 1.45 6.82
CA PHE A 88 -6.83 0.25 6.68
C PHE A 88 -5.33 0.51 6.81
N LEU A 89 -4.81 1.52 6.13
CA LEU A 89 -3.37 1.80 6.10
C LEU A 89 -2.84 2.26 7.47
N ARG A 90 -3.63 2.94 8.30
CA ARG A 90 -3.24 3.22 9.70
C ARG A 90 -2.92 1.96 10.48
N TYR A 91 -3.71 0.89 10.29
CA TYR A 91 -3.50 -0.36 11.02
C TYR A 91 -2.40 -1.21 10.40
N VAL A 92 -2.33 -1.28 9.07
CA VAL A 92 -1.31 -2.09 8.38
C VAL A 92 0.08 -1.50 8.57
N LEU A 93 0.21 -0.18 8.49
CA LEU A 93 1.50 0.51 8.49
C LEU A 93 2.01 0.89 9.88
N ASP A 94 1.23 0.63 10.95
CA ASP A 94 1.69 0.84 12.32
C ASP A 94 2.96 0.02 12.62
N GLY A 95 4.05 0.73 12.95
CA GLY A 95 5.37 0.14 13.16
C GLY A 95 6.10 -0.32 11.88
N PHE A 96 5.55 -0.07 10.68
CA PHE A 96 6.17 -0.44 9.41
C PHE A 96 7.30 0.51 9.02
N ASP A 97 8.41 -0.04 8.54
CA ASP A 97 9.65 0.67 8.18
C ASP A 97 9.96 0.65 6.67
N GLY A 98 8.98 0.31 5.83
CA GLY A 98 9.11 0.31 4.36
C GLY A 98 8.65 1.59 3.66
N LEU A 99 8.37 1.48 2.36
CA LEU A 99 7.90 2.56 1.51
C LEU A 99 6.45 2.33 1.09
N ILE A 100 5.77 3.42 0.73
CA ILE A 100 4.42 3.45 0.18
C ILE A 100 4.48 4.15 -1.16
N ASP A 101 4.23 3.40 -2.21
CA ASP A 101 3.88 3.97 -3.49
C ASP A 101 2.39 4.32 -3.47
N THR A 102 2.08 5.58 -3.73
CA THR A 102 0.70 6.10 -3.82
C THR A 102 -0.06 5.55 -5.03
N ASN A 103 0.60 4.79 -5.91
CA ASN A 103 0.15 4.43 -7.25
C ASN A 103 -0.17 5.66 -8.11
N HIS A 104 0.39 6.82 -7.74
CA HIS A 104 0.10 8.14 -8.28
C HIS A 104 1.32 9.07 -8.17
N PHE A 105 2.44 8.62 -8.77
CA PHE A 105 3.70 9.36 -8.98
C PHE A 105 4.55 9.65 -7.73
N GLU A 106 4.12 9.23 -6.54
CA GLU A 106 4.87 9.45 -5.30
C GLU A 106 5.14 8.15 -4.56
N ILE A 107 6.42 7.93 -4.23
CA ILE A 107 6.88 6.90 -3.30
C ILE A 107 7.39 7.61 -2.04
N LEU A 108 6.80 7.28 -0.88
CA LEU A 108 7.07 7.94 0.39
C LEU A 108 7.50 6.93 1.46
N PRO A 109 8.35 7.30 2.43
CA PRO A 109 8.55 6.49 3.62
C PRO A 109 7.21 6.27 4.35
N ALA A 110 6.94 5.06 4.83
CA ALA A 110 5.65 4.73 5.44
C ALA A 110 5.27 5.64 6.62
N LYS A 111 6.26 6.04 7.43
CA LYS A 111 6.08 6.99 8.53
C LYS A 111 5.63 8.38 8.04
N GLU A 112 6.17 8.83 6.92
CA GLU A 112 5.80 10.11 6.33
C GLU A 112 4.40 10.05 5.72
N PHE A 113 4.11 8.98 4.98
CA PHE A 113 2.78 8.73 4.44
C PHE A 113 1.71 8.71 5.53
N LEU A 114 1.96 8.01 6.65
CA LEU A 114 1.06 8.00 7.81
C LEU A 114 0.87 9.40 8.41
N ALA A 115 1.94 10.17 8.56
CA ALA A 115 1.84 11.54 9.08
C ALA A 115 0.96 12.43 8.19
N LEU A 116 1.03 12.27 6.86
CA LEU A 116 0.15 12.97 5.92
C LEU A 116 -1.31 12.50 6.03
N VAL A 117 -1.54 11.20 6.12
CA VAL A 117 -2.89 10.62 6.32
C VAL A 117 -3.53 11.12 7.62
N ASP A 118 -2.74 11.30 8.67
CA ASP A 118 -3.21 11.78 9.98
C ASP A 118 -3.38 13.30 10.03
N GLY A 119 -2.47 14.04 9.40
CA GLY A 119 -2.49 15.51 9.36
C GLY A 119 -3.54 16.09 8.40
N TYR A 120 -3.88 15.37 7.33
CA TYR A 120 -4.75 15.87 6.26
C TYR A 120 -5.87 14.87 5.93
N PRO A 121 -6.98 14.86 6.72
CA PRO A 121 -8.11 13.95 6.52
C PRO A 121 -8.79 14.04 5.14
N GLU A 122 -8.68 15.17 4.46
CA GLU A 122 -9.25 15.40 3.13
C GLU A 122 -8.29 15.04 1.99
N TRP A 123 -7.05 14.66 2.28
CA TRP A 123 -6.05 14.42 1.25
C TRP A 123 -6.44 13.22 0.39
N ASP A 124 -6.67 13.43 -0.90
CA ASP A 124 -6.82 12.37 -1.90
C ASP A 124 -5.56 12.37 -2.78
N TRP A 125 -4.64 11.43 -2.52
CA TRP A 125 -3.36 11.33 -3.23
C TRP A 125 -3.52 11.09 -4.73
N ARG A 126 -4.70 10.64 -5.19
CA ARG A 126 -5.01 10.52 -6.61
C ARG A 126 -5.22 11.88 -7.30
N ARG A 127 -5.47 12.93 -6.52
CA ARG A 127 -5.86 14.27 -7.00
C ARG A 127 -4.84 15.34 -6.64
N GLN A 128 -4.18 15.20 -5.49
CA GLN A 128 -3.27 16.20 -4.97
C GLN A 128 -1.99 15.51 -4.47
N PRO A 129 -0.81 15.86 -5.00
CA PRO A 129 0.44 15.31 -4.51
C PRO A 129 0.73 15.81 -3.08
N SER A 130 1.52 15.06 -2.32
CA SER A 130 1.90 15.38 -0.94
C SER A 130 2.61 16.73 -0.82
N THR A 131 3.35 17.13 -1.86
CA THR A 131 4.07 18.40 -1.92
C THR A 131 3.15 19.63 -1.88
N ALA A 132 1.87 19.49 -2.25
CA ALA A 132 0.89 20.57 -2.19
C ALA A 132 0.23 20.73 -0.82
N LEU A 133 0.59 19.90 0.17
CA LEU A 133 0.10 19.97 1.55
C LEU A 133 1.09 20.61 2.52
N ARG A 134 2.34 20.80 2.08
CA ARG A 134 3.45 21.30 2.87
C ARG A 134 3.55 22.83 2.85
#